data_AF-A0A841VKQ3-F1
#
_entry.id   AF-A0A841VKQ3-F1
#
_cell.length_a   1.000
_cell.length_b   1.000
_cell.length_c   1.000
_cell.angle_alpha   90.00
_cell.angle_beta   90.00
_cell.angle_gamma   90.00
#
_symmetry.space_group_name_H-M   'P 1'
#
loop_
_entity.id
_entity.type
_entity.pdbx_description
1 polymer ?
#
loop_
_entity_poly.entity_id
_entity_poly.type
_entity_poly.pdbx_seq_one_letter_code
_entity_poly.pdbx_strand_id
1 'polypeptide(L)'
;MPMTQTRIVLNPKYKPKAEEILEATGIDNLSQLFTLLLVNYGDCLVNCLKHSHQLPIQSSLVAQTPTQNPLQPPSIKPQPSPQAKKFAPMGSF
;
A
#
# COMPACT_ATOMS: atom_id res chain seq x y z
N MET A 1 7.76 36.79 15.21
CA MET A 1 6.29 36.83 14.99
C MET A 1 5.65 36.10 16.16
N PRO A 2 4.49 36.54 16.69
CA PRO A 2 3.79 35.80 17.75
C PRO A 2 3.33 34.43 17.23
N MET A 3 3.57 33.37 18.01
CA MET A 3 3.14 32.01 17.69
C MET A 3 1.66 31.84 18.05
N THR A 4 0.77 32.04 17.07
CA THR A 4 -0.67 31.78 17.27
C THR A 4 -0.92 30.28 17.38
N GLN A 5 -1.29 29.81 18.56
CA GLN A 5 -1.59 28.40 18.81
C GLN A 5 -3.06 28.08 18.45
N THR A 6 -3.26 27.13 17.53
CA THR A 6 -4.59 26.63 17.15
C THR A 6 -4.81 25.24 17.73
N ARG A 7 -5.96 25.03 18.42
CA ARG A 7 -6.35 23.70 18.93
C ARG A 7 -7.09 22.92 17.83
N ILE A 8 -6.61 21.71 17.55
CA ILE A 8 -7.23 20.78 16.59
C ILE A 8 -7.71 19.55 17.37
N VAL A 9 -8.90 19.05 17.04
CA VAL A 9 -9.48 17.84 17.66
C VAL A 9 -9.48 16.72 16.63
N LEU A 10 -8.70 15.67 16.87
CA LEU A 10 -8.74 14.45 16.08
C LEU A 10 -9.98 13.63 16.47
N ASN A 11 -10.78 13.21 15.48
CA ASN A 11 -11.89 12.31 15.72
C ASN A 11 -11.34 10.94 16.21
N PRO A 12 -11.82 10.39 17.35
CA PRO A 12 -11.29 9.17 17.95
C PRO A 12 -11.17 7.97 17.00
N LYS A 13 -12.05 7.87 15.99
CA LYS A 13 -12.01 6.80 14.97
C LYS A 13 -10.67 6.71 14.23
N TYR A 14 -9.98 7.84 14.05
CA TYR A 14 -8.71 7.92 13.30
C TYR A 14 -7.48 7.95 14.21
N LYS A 15 -7.66 8.00 15.53
CA LYS A 15 -6.56 7.96 16.50
C LYS A 15 -5.63 6.75 16.29
N PRO A 16 -6.12 5.50 16.13
CA PRO A 16 -5.23 4.35 15.95
C PRO A 16 -4.36 4.45 14.68
N LYS A 17 -4.90 5.03 13.59
CA LYS A 17 -4.15 5.21 12.35
C LYS A 17 -3.10 6.31 12.47
N ALA A 18 -3.38 7.36 13.24
CA ALA A 18 -2.39 8.38 13.54
C ALA A 18 -1.26 7.83 14.44
N GLU A 19 -1.58 6.98 15.41
CA GLU A 19 -0.61 6.28 16.28
C GLU A 19 0.30 5.33 15.46
N GLU A 20 -0.28 4.52 14.56
CA GLU A 20 0.48 3.69 13.61
C GLU A 20 1.47 4.51 12.76
N ILE A 21 1.06 5.71 12.30
CA ILE A 21 1.94 6.59 11.51
C ILE A 21 3.03 7.21 12.39
N LEU A 22 2.72 7.64 13.61
CA LEU A 22 3.71 8.17 14.58
C LEU A 22 4.81 7.13 14.83
N GLU A 23 4.43 5.89 15.14
CA GLU A 23 5.35 4.76 15.37
C GLU A 23 6.19 4.44 14.12
N ALA A 24 5.58 4.38 12.93
CA ALA A 24 6.28 4.04 11.69
C ALA A 24 7.21 5.14 11.15
N THR A 25 6.99 6.41 11.53
CA THR A 25 7.74 7.56 11.01
C THR A 25 8.69 8.20 12.03
N GLY A 26 8.55 7.89 13.33
CA GLY A 26 9.32 8.51 14.40
C GLY A 26 8.94 9.97 14.67
N ILE A 27 7.72 10.39 14.32
CA ILE A 27 7.21 11.74 14.62
C ILE A 27 6.77 11.78 16.09
N ASP A 28 7.16 12.81 16.85
CA ASP A 28 6.95 12.87 18.30
C ASP A 28 5.46 13.07 18.70
N ASN A 29 4.68 13.79 17.87
CA ASN A 29 3.32 14.17 18.22
C ASN A 29 2.40 14.51 17.03
N LEU A 30 1.09 14.49 17.31
CA LEU A 30 0.03 14.77 16.33
C LEU A 30 0.10 16.17 15.69
N SER A 31 0.65 17.18 16.38
CA SER A 31 0.76 18.54 15.83
C SER A 31 1.85 18.62 14.75
N GLN A 32 3.00 17.99 14.97
CA GLN A 32 4.03 17.81 13.96
C GLN A 32 3.48 17.01 12.76
N LEU A 33 2.82 15.87 13.01
CA LEU A 33 2.22 15.05 11.96
C LEU A 33 1.24 15.85 11.10
N PHE A 34 0.35 16.62 11.73
CA PHE A 34 -0.60 17.47 11.01
C PHE A 34 0.09 18.58 10.19
N THR A 35 1.16 19.19 10.73
CA THR A 35 1.97 20.18 10.00
C THR A 35 2.61 19.55 8.76
N LEU A 36 3.21 18.36 8.88
CA LEU A 36 3.76 17.63 7.74
C LEU A 36 2.70 17.29 6.69
N LEU A 37 1.50 16.88 7.12
CA LEU A 37 0.39 16.59 6.21
C LEU A 37 -0.06 17.84 5.43
N LEU A 38 -0.17 18.99 6.09
CA LEU A 38 -0.50 20.25 5.43
C LEU A 38 0.57 20.69 4.43
N VAL A 39 1.85 20.67 4.82
CA VAL A 39 2.95 21.15 3.97
C VAL A 39 3.16 20.26 2.74
N ASN A 40 3.05 18.94 2.87
CA ASN A 40 3.34 18.01 1.77
C ASN A 40 2.11 17.67 0.91
N TYR A 41 0.89 17.76 1.46
CA TYR A 41 -0.33 17.30 0.78
C TYR A 41 -1.44 18.36 0.69
N GLY A 42 -1.26 19.56 1.25
CA GLY A 42 -2.27 20.63 1.22
C GLY A 42 -2.70 21.04 -0.18
N ASP A 43 -1.75 21.32 -1.08
CA ASP A 43 -2.03 21.69 -2.47
C ASP A 43 -2.68 20.54 -3.25
N CYS A 44 -2.23 19.31 -3.00
CA CYS A 44 -2.83 18.11 -3.59
C CYS A 44 -4.29 17.95 -3.17
N LEU A 45 -4.60 18.15 -1.88
CA LEU A 45 -5.95 18.09 -1.35
C LEU A 45 -6.86 19.18 -1.97
N VAL A 46 -6.37 20.41 -2.06
CA VAL A 46 -7.09 21.53 -2.71
C VAL A 46 -7.38 21.20 -4.18
N ASN A 47 -6.39 20.68 -4.91
CA ASN A 47 -6.56 20.30 -6.30
C ASN A 47 -7.56 19.15 -6.47
N CYS A 48 -7.44 18.08 -5.69
CA CYS A 48 -8.36 16.93 -5.78
C CYS A 48 -9.80 17.34 -5.48
N LEU A 49 -10.04 18.12 -4.42
CA LEU A 49 -11.40 18.54 -4.06
C LEU A 49 -12.01 19.52 -5.06
N LYS A 50 -11.24 20.46 -5.62
CA LYS A 50 -11.75 21.44 -6.59
C LYS A 50 -12.00 20.83 -7.98
N HIS A 51 -11.16 19.90 -8.43
CA HIS A 51 -11.29 19.29 -9.76
C HIS A 51 -12.16 18.01 -9.79
N SER A 52 -12.41 17.35 -8.65
CA SER A 52 -13.32 16.17 -8.58
C SER A 52 -14.76 16.49 -8.98
N HIS A 53 -15.18 17.76 -8.89
CA HIS A 53 -16.48 18.22 -9.41
C HIS A 53 -16.55 18.30 -10.95
N GLN A 54 -15.46 18.02 -11.66
CA GLN A 54 -15.36 18.16 -13.11
C GLN A 54 -14.98 16.83 -13.78
N LEU A 55 -15.72 15.76 -13.47
CA LEU A 55 -15.57 14.45 -14.11
C LEU A 55 -16.21 14.45 -15.52
N PRO A 56 -15.44 14.24 -16.60
CA PRO A 56 -16.02 13.88 -17.89
C PRO A 56 -16.50 12.42 -17.83
N ILE A 57 -17.80 12.21 -18.05
CA ILE A 57 -18.41 10.87 -18.04
C ILE A 57 -17.99 10.09 -19.29
N GLN A 58 -16.85 9.40 -19.23
CA GLN A 58 -16.49 8.35 -20.18
C GLN A 58 -15.71 7.22 -19.49
N SER A 59 -16.38 6.11 -19.20
CA SER A 59 -15.92 4.79 -19.65
C SER A 59 -16.92 3.67 -19.35
N SER A 60 -17.09 2.87 -20.38
CA SER A 60 -18.00 1.75 -20.59
C SER A 60 -17.36 0.39 -20.27
N LEU A 61 -18.17 -0.60 -19.84
CA LEU A 61 -17.93 -2.08 -19.97
C LEU A 61 -16.78 -2.69 -19.11
N VAL A 62 -16.76 -3.93 -18.57
CA VAL A 62 -17.68 -5.10 -18.44
C VAL A 62 -17.12 -6.10 -17.37
N ALA A 63 -17.97 -7.00 -16.86
CA ALA A 63 -17.77 -8.45 -16.53
C ALA A 63 -16.44 -9.04 -15.93
N GLN A 64 -16.43 -10.08 -15.07
CA GLN A 64 -17.47 -10.79 -14.29
C GLN A 64 -16.88 -11.75 -13.20
N THR A 65 -17.46 -11.73 -11.98
CA THR A 65 -17.81 -12.84 -11.04
C THR A 65 -16.86 -14.03 -10.66
N PRO A 66 -17.07 -14.71 -9.50
CA PRO A 66 -16.04 -15.49 -8.76
C PRO A 66 -16.26 -17.04 -8.75
N THR A 67 -15.47 -17.83 -7.98
CA THR A 67 -15.93 -18.90 -7.02
C THR A 67 -14.80 -19.74 -6.34
N GLN A 68 -14.78 -19.75 -4.99
CA GLN A 68 -14.42 -20.77 -3.96
C GLN A 68 -13.24 -21.79 -4.06
N ASN A 69 -12.23 -21.62 -3.16
CA ASN A 69 -11.70 -22.50 -2.07
C ASN A 69 -12.16 -23.99 -1.88
N PRO A 70 -11.50 -24.85 -1.03
CA PRO A 70 -10.24 -24.71 -0.24
C PRO A 70 -9.30 -25.97 -0.09
N LEU A 71 -8.17 -25.80 0.64
CA LEU A 71 -7.43 -26.79 1.49
C LEU A 71 -6.69 -28.01 0.88
N GLN A 72 -5.34 -27.92 0.79
CA GLN A 72 -4.41 -29.06 0.92
C GLN A 72 -3.15 -28.66 1.75
N PRO A 73 -2.58 -29.57 2.56
CA PRO A 73 -1.45 -29.30 3.47
C PRO A 73 -0.07 -29.21 2.75
N PRO A 74 0.96 -28.62 3.38
CA PRO A 74 2.19 -28.22 2.70
C PRO A 74 3.09 -29.41 2.34
N SER A 75 3.43 -29.55 1.05
CA SER A 75 4.42 -30.51 0.57
C SER A 75 5.76 -29.84 0.32
N ILE A 76 6.79 -30.31 1.03
CA ILE A 76 8.17 -29.81 0.95
C ILE A 76 8.77 -30.20 -0.40
N LYS A 77 9.24 -29.23 -1.20
CA LYS A 77 9.98 -29.48 -2.43
C LYS A 77 11.43 -28.98 -2.29
N PRO A 78 12.45 -29.84 -2.51
CA PRO A 78 13.83 -29.52 -2.14
C PRO A 78 14.60 -28.64 -3.14
N GLN A 79 15.51 -27.84 -2.56
CA GLN A 79 16.79 -27.30 -3.04
C GLN A 79 17.18 -27.40 -4.54
N PRO A 80 17.58 -26.28 -5.17
CA PRO A 80 18.28 -26.29 -6.46
C PRO A 80 19.80 -26.47 -6.28
N SER A 81 20.39 -27.43 -7.00
CA SER A 81 21.84 -27.62 -7.11
C SER A 81 22.23 -27.90 -8.57
N PRO A 82 23.02 -27.02 -9.23
CA PRO A 82 23.43 -27.24 -10.62
C PRO A 82 24.74 -28.04 -10.69
N GLN A 83 24.70 -29.25 -11.24
CA GLN A 83 25.92 -29.93 -11.69
C GLN A 83 25.74 -30.55 -13.08
N ALA A 84 26.63 -30.18 -13.99
CA ALA A 84 26.65 -30.64 -15.36
C ALA A 84 27.59 -31.83 -15.53
N LYS A 85 27.17 -32.81 -16.34
CA LYS A 85 28.00 -33.46 -17.36
C LYS A 85 27.15 -34.30 -18.30
N LYS A 86 27.11 -33.91 -19.58
CA LYS A 86 26.64 -34.78 -20.68
C LYS A 86 27.65 -35.92 -20.86
N PHE A 87 27.16 -37.15 -20.92
CA PHE A 87 27.79 -38.23 -21.68
C PHE A 87 26.70 -38.93 -22.51
N ALA A 88 27.06 -39.31 -23.74
CA ALA A 88 26.14 -39.80 -24.78
C ALA A 88 26.06 -41.37 -24.78
N PRO A 89 25.08 -41.98 -25.47
CA PRO A 89 24.53 -43.28 -25.08
C PRO A 89 25.19 -44.53 -25.68
N MET A 90 24.74 -45.69 -25.21
CA MET A 90 25.07 -47.02 -25.70
C MET A 90 24.81 -47.21 -27.20
N GLY A 91 25.63 -48.05 -27.83
CA GLY A 91 25.22 -48.90 -28.96
C GLY A 91 25.32 -50.36 -28.51
N SER A 92 24.25 -51.13 -28.68
CA SER A 92 24.21 -52.57 -28.43
C SER A 92 23.64 -53.26 -29.66
N PHE A 93 24.49 -54.02 -30.35
CA PHE A 93 24.19 -55.25 -31.10
C PHE A 93 25.51 -55.96 -31.43
#